data_AF-A0A645E5G7-F1
#
_entry.id   AF-A0A645E5G7-F1
#
_cell.length_a   1.000
_cell.length_b   1.000
_cell.length_c   1.000
_cell.angle_alpha   90.00
_cell.angle_beta   90.00
_cell.angle_gamma   90.00
#
_symmetry.space_group_name_H-M   'P 1'
#
loop_
_entity.id
_entity.type
_entity.pdbx_description
1 polymer ?
#
loop_
_entity_poly.entity_id
_entity_poly.type
_entity_poly.pdbx_seq_one_letter_code
_entity_poly.pdbx_strand_id
1 'polypeptide(L)'
;MVETDNPMDYNTGTANGSGEGQATNYRSLFYVNIASEKGAALYAKVEAGEDLTWEDINAVTICSGSATSSASFVYPSLWLNTRFGKTLNDVTNIIPDGGYTDNMAKLVSDQCQITFGYNDVRSDVDTTAIWNDTYGMDGTVWDYIKVIAVGDPIMNDTISVSTASEKMTPELKTALQEAFMEIAQTEEGLATVAPYSHKGYIIGSDSDYDTTRAANALFSK
;
A
#
# COMPACT_ATOMS: atom_id res chain seq x y z
N MET A 1 12.91 5.02 -6.71
CA MET A 1 11.78 4.72 -5.81
C MET A 1 11.57 5.90 -4.87
N VAL A 2 10.33 6.37 -4.78
CA VAL A 2 9.91 7.41 -3.82
C VAL A 2 9.51 6.70 -2.53
N GLU A 3 10.21 7.02 -1.44
CA GLU A 3 10.01 6.45 -0.10
C GLU A 3 10.01 7.61 0.90
N THR A 4 8.84 8.15 1.19
CA THR A 4 8.64 9.43 1.91
C THR A 4 7.26 9.44 2.54
N ASP A 5 7.11 10.20 3.61
CA ASP A 5 5.81 10.37 4.27
C ASP A 5 4.99 11.51 3.63
N ASN A 6 5.58 12.27 2.71
CA ASN A 6 4.90 13.35 1.99
C ASN A 6 4.09 12.80 0.81
N PRO A 7 2.74 12.89 0.82
CA PRO A 7 1.92 12.40 -0.28
C PRO A 7 2.21 13.09 -1.62
N MET A 8 2.68 14.36 -1.60
CA MET A 8 2.94 15.10 -2.84
C MET A 8 4.09 14.52 -3.65
N ASP A 9 5.05 13.89 -3.00
CA ASP A 9 6.19 13.26 -3.68
C ASP A 9 5.75 12.06 -4.55
N TYR A 10 4.57 11.47 -4.27
CA TYR A 10 3.98 10.39 -5.07
C TYR A 10 3.14 10.90 -6.25
N ASN A 11 2.85 12.21 -6.35
CA ASN A 11 2.00 12.76 -7.40
C ASN A 11 2.77 13.18 -8.66
N THR A 12 3.82 12.44 -8.99
CA THR A 12 4.55 12.58 -10.24
C THR A 12 3.68 12.13 -11.41
N GLY A 13 3.82 12.78 -12.57
CA GLY A 13 3.09 12.43 -13.80
C GLY A 13 3.47 11.08 -14.44
N THR A 14 4.17 10.22 -13.70
CA THR A 14 4.67 8.92 -14.13
C THR A 14 4.75 7.98 -12.94
N ALA A 15 4.82 6.68 -13.23
CA ALA A 15 5.08 5.64 -12.23
C ALA A 15 6.34 5.92 -11.41
N ASN A 16 6.29 5.48 -10.14
CA ASN A 16 7.47 5.41 -9.31
C ASN A 16 8.49 4.49 -9.98
N GLY A 17 9.68 5.01 -10.28
CA GLY A 17 10.74 4.22 -10.89
C GLY A 17 11.18 3.08 -9.98
N SER A 18 11.47 1.90 -10.57
CA SER A 18 12.15 0.81 -9.87
C SER A 18 13.51 1.31 -9.39
N GLY A 19 13.67 1.47 -8.08
CA GLY A 19 14.96 1.85 -7.50
C GLY A 19 16.06 0.84 -7.84
N GLU A 20 17.32 1.24 -7.69
CA GLU A 20 18.43 0.29 -7.65
C GLU A 20 18.44 -0.37 -6.26
N GLY A 21 18.21 -1.68 -6.21
CA GLY A 21 18.29 -2.47 -4.96
C GLY A 21 16.99 -3.17 -4.56
N GLN A 22 17.01 -3.75 -3.36
CA GLN A 22 15.89 -4.49 -2.78
C GLN A 22 15.06 -3.56 -1.88
N ALA A 23 13.80 -3.33 -2.24
CA ALA A 23 12.85 -2.66 -1.36
C ALA A 23 12.46 -3.62 -0.23
N THR A 24 12.70 -3.23 1.02
CA THR A 24 12.38 -4.06 2.20
C THR A 24 10.96 -3.85 2.69
N ASN A 25 10.31 -2.79 2.22
CA ASN A 25 8.97 -2.38 2.59
C ASN A 25 8.27 -1.69 1.42
N TYR A 26 6.97 -1.48 1.59
CA TYR A 26 6.10 -0.69 0.72
C TYR A 26 5.14 0.14 1.59
N ARG A 27 4.30 0.99 1.00
CA ARG A 27 3.34 1.83 1.73
C ARG A 27 1.90 1.52 1.37
N SER A 28 0.99 1.84 2.28
CA SER A 28 -0.42 2.08 1.96
C SER A 28 -0.58 3.53 1.53
N LEU A 29 -1.01 3.75 0.29
CA LEU A 29 -1.29 5.09 -0.24
C LEU A 29 -2.80 5.33 -0.31
N PHE A 30 -3.21 6.55 0.03
CA PHE A 30 -4.60 6.99 0.02
C PHE A 30 -4.86 7.72 -1.29
N TYR A 31 -5.69 7.14 -2.15
CA TYR A 31 -5.96 7.64 -3.49
C TYR A 31 -7.30 8.35 -3.60
N VAL A 32 -7.30 9.49 -4.29
CA VAL A 32 -8.49 10.22 -4.71
C VAL A 32 -8.48 10.40 -6.23
N ASN A 33 -9.66 10.54 -6.83
CA ASN A 33 -9.79 10.97 -8.22
C ASN A 33 -10.14 12.47 -8.26
N ILE A 34 -9.28 13.30 -8.88
CA ILE A 34 -9.53 14.75 -8.97
C ILE A 34 -10.58 15.14 -10.02
N ALA A 35 -11.10 14.19 -10.80
CA ALA A 35 -12.32 14.43 -11.59
C ALA A 35 -13.59 14.45 -10.71
N SER A 36 -13.53 13.87 -9.51
CA SER A 36 -14.59 13.99 -8.50
C SER A 36 -14.49 15.34 -7.80
N GLU A 37 -15.61 16.04 -7.62
CA GLU A 37 -15.64 17.32 -6.87
C GLU A 37 -15.05 17.15 -5.46
N LYS A 38 -15.46 16.09 -4.75
CA LYS A 38 -14.98 15.80 -3.40
C LYS A 38 -13.52 15.31 -3.39
N GLY A 39 -13.13 14.49 -4.38
CA GLY A 39 -11.74 14.05 -4.52
C GLY A 39 -10.79 15.22 -4.81
N ALA A 40 -11.20 16.14 -5.68
CA ALA A 40 -10.47 17.36 -5.99
C ALA A 40 -10.33 18.28 -4.78
N ALA A 41 -11.39 18.46 -3.98
CA ALA A 41 -11.35 19.25 -2.76
C ALA A 41 -10.37 18.69 -1.72
N LEU A 42 -10.37 17.37 -1.51
CA LEU A 42 -9.41 16.70 -0.61
C LEU A 42 -7.98 16.88 -1.11
N TYR A 43 -7.75 16.67 -2.41
CA TYR A 43 -6.42 16.85 -3.00
C TYR A 43 -5.93 18.29 -2.87
N ALA A 44 -6.75 19.28 -3.24
CA ALA A 44 -6.38 20.70 -3.18
C ALA A 44 -5.99 21.15 -1.77
N LYS A 45 -6.66 20.61 -0.74
CA LYS A 45 -6.33 20.86 0.66
C LYS A 45 -4.91 20.38 1.00
N VAL A 46 -4.58 19.14 0.66
CA VAL A 46 -3.25 18.57 0.91
C VAL A 46 -2.17 19.26 0.05
N GLU A 47 -2.50 19.61 -1.20
CA GLU A 47 -1.60 20.36 -2.08
C GLU A 47 -1.28 21.77 -1.52
N ALA A 48 -2.24 22.40 -0.85
CA ALA A 48 -2.04 23.66 -0.13
C ALA A 48 -1.24 23.52 1.18
N GLY A 49 -0.88 22.28 1.58
CA GLY A 49 -0.16 21.99 2.82
C GLY A 49 -1.06 22.00 4.06
N GLU A 50 -2.37 21.90 3.90
CA GLU A 50 -3.31 21.80 5.01
C GLU A 50 -3.50 20.34 5.46
N ASP A 51 -3.57 20.12 6.76
CA ASP A 51 -3.84 18.80 7.33
C ASP A 51 -5.29 18.36 7.08
N LEU A 52 -5.46 17.10 6.68
CA LEU A 52 -6.77 16.45 6.64
C LEU A 52 -7.31 16.31 8.07
N THR A 53 -8.61 16.53 8.23
CA THR A 53 -9.34 16.32 9.48
C THR A 53 -10.14 15.02 9.42
N TRP A 54 -10.59 14.54 10.59
CA TRP A 54 -11.52 13.41 10.63
C TRP A 54 -12.82 13.72 9.87
N GLU A 55 -13.31 14.95 9.97
CA GLU A 55 -14.51 15.41 9.28
C GLU A 55 -14.35 15.34 7.76
N ASP A 56 -13.19 15.73 7.22
CA ASP A 56 -12.90 15.62 5.78
C ASP A 56 -12.99 14.16 5.30
N ILE A 57 -12.38 13.24 6.06
CA ILE A 57 -12.36 11.80 5.73
C ILE A 57 -13.75 11.18 5.88
N ASN A 58 -14.48 11.51 6.95
CA ASN A 58 -15.76 10.89 7.26
C ASN A 58 -16.94 11.49 6.45
N ALA A 59 -16.74 12.63 5.76
CA ALA A 59 -17.74 13.27 4.90
C ALA A 59 -17.86 12.63 3.50
N VAL A 60 -16.98 11.69 3.16
CA VAL A 60 -16.93 11.05 1.84
C VAL A 60 -17.16 9.54 1.92
N THR A 61 -17.43 8.91 0.78
CA THR A 61 -17.51 7.44 0.71
C THR A 61 -16.12 6.87 0.51
N ILE A 62 -15.77 5.84 1.28
CA ILE A 62 -14.48 5.15 1.21
C ILE A 62 -14.68 3.74 0.67
N CYS A 63 -13.87 3.31 -0.29
CA CYS A 63 -13.75 1.91 -0.67
C CYS A 63 -12.54 1.29 0.03
N SER A 64 -12.74 0.21 0.77
CA SER A 64 -11.64 -0.53 1.42
C SER A 64 -11.51 -1.93 0.85
N GLY A 65 -10.37 -2.58 1.12
CA GLY A 65 -10.25 -4.01 0.93
C GLY A 65 -10.80 -4.79 2.11
N SER A 66 -10.42 -6.07 2.18
CA SER A 66 -10.78 -6.94 3.29
C SER A 66 -10.13 -6.49 4.60
N ALA A 67 -10.75 -6.83 5.73
CA ALA A 67 -10.28 -6.46 7.07
C ALA A 67 -8.85 -6.95 7.39
N THR A 68 -8.32 -7.92 6.64
CA THR A 68 -6.97 -8.48 6.79
C THR A 68 -5.95 -7.88 5.82
N SER A 69 -6.37 -6.99 4.90
CA SER A 69 -5.45 -6.38 3.94
C SER A 69 -4.58 -5.32 4.62
N SER A 70 -3.25 -5.50 4.58
CA SER A 70 -2.29 -4.52 5.08
C SER A 70 -2.47 -3.17 4.42
N ALA A 71 -2.40 -3.14 3.08
CA ALA A 71 -2.37 -1.90 2.30
C ALA A 71 -3.74 -1.21 2.16
N SER A 72 -4.83 -1.96 2.27
CA SER A 72 -6.18 -1.43 2.00
C SER A 72 -7.15 -1.47 3.17
N PHE A 73 -6.68 -1.86 4.35
CA PHE A 73 -7.49 -1.77 5.56
C PHE A 73 -6.68 -1.50 6.84
N VAL A 74 -5.68 -2.34 7.13
CA VAL A 74 -4.99 -2.34 8.43
C VAL A 74 -4.11 -1.09 8.61
N TYR A 75 -3.25 -0.77 7.64
CA TYR A 75 -2.40 0.42 7.72
C TYR A 75 -3.15 1.74 7.49
N PRO A 76 -4.17 1.82 6.61
CA PRO A 76 -5.07 2.96 6.61
C PRO A 76 -5.72 3.21 7.98
N SER A 77 -6.14 2.15 8.66
CA SER A 77 -6.72 2.27 10.01
C SER A 77 -5.69 2.71 11.05
N LEU A 78 -4.44 2.24 10.96
CA LEU A 78 -3.36 2.73 11.81
C LEU A 78 -3.11 4.22 11.59
N TRP A 79 -3.07 4.67 10.34
CA TRP A 79 -2.89 6.08 10.00
C TRP A 79 -4.00 6.96 10.59
N LEU A 80 -5.26 6.51 10.48
CA LEU A 80 -6.42 7.18 11.09
C LEU A 80 -6.35 7.16 12.62
N ASN A 81 -5.86 6.07 13.21
CA ASN A 81 -5.83 5.92 14.66
C ASN A 81 -4.81 6.87 15.28
N THR A 82 -3.61 6.92 14.70
CA THR A 82 -2.53 7.81 15.15
C THR A 82 -2.91 9.30 15.07
N ARG A 83 -3.79 9.68 14.13
CA ARG A 83 -4.19 11.09 13.92
C ARG A 83 -5.48 11.49 14.62
N PHE A 84 -6.47 10.60 14.64
CA PHE A 84 -7.83 10.94 15.05
C PHE A 84 -8.38 10.02 16.14
N GLY A 85 -7.63 8.98 16.55
CA GLY A 85 -8.13 7.94 17.43
C GLY A 85 -9.26 7.12 16.82
N LYS A 86 -9.32 7.04 15.47
CA LYS A 86 -10.35 6.36 14.67
C LYS A 86 -9.74 5.27 13.80
N THR A 87 -10.57 4.35 13.33
CA THR A 87 -10.20 3.31 12.37
C THR A 87 -11.16 3.33 11.19
N LEU A 88 -10.94 2.51 10.16
CA LEU A 88 -11.92 2.36 9.08
C LEU A 88 -13.29 1.83 9.57
N ASN A 89 -13.34 1.15 10.72
CA ASN A 89 -14.61 0.73 11.32
C ASN A 89 -15.44 1.90 11.86
N ASP A 90 -14.83 3.07 12.08
CA ASP A 90 -15.50 4.28 12.54
C ASP A 90 -16.03 5.13 11.37
N VAL A 91 -15.67 4.81 10.13
CA VAL A 91 -16.09 5.55 8.94
C VAL A 91 -17.57 5.30 8.66
N THR A 92 -18.31 6.39 8.43
CA THR A 92 -19.78 6.34 8.25
C THR A 92 -20.20 5.69 6.94
N ASN A 93 -19.51 6.02 5.84
CA ASN A 93 -19.82 5.54 4.50
C ASN A 93 -18.64 4.73 3.95
N ILE A 94 -18.68 3.41 4.17
CA ILE A 94 -17.64 2.49 3.71
C ILE A 94 -18.22 1.40 2.82
N ILE A 95 -17.54 1.13 1.71
CA ILE A 95 -17.78 0.00 0.81
C ILE A 95 -16.61 -0.98 1.05
N PRO A 96 -16.81 -2.05 1.85
CA PRO A 96 -15.73 -2.95 2.24
C PRO A 96 -15.45 -4.04 1.19
N ASP A 97 -14.41 -4.84 1.46
CA ASP A 97 -14.12 -6.11 0.77
C ASP A 97 -13.91 -6.02 -0.75
N GLY A 98 -13.52 -4.84 -1.27
CA GLY A 98 -13.20 -4.68 -2.68
C GLY A 98 -11.75 -5.07 -3.02
N GLY A 99 -11.54 -5.62 -4.22
CA GLY A 99 -10.19 -5.81 -4.76
C GLY A 99 -9.58 -4.48 -5.23
N TYR A 100 -8.25 -4.41 -5.38
CA TYR A 100 -7.57 -3.17 -5.77
C TYR A 100 -8.09 -2.57 -7.10
N THR A 101 -8.18 -3.37 -8.16
CA THR A 101 -8.71 -2.93 -9.46
C THR A 101 -10.19 -2.55 -9.41
N ASP A 102 -10.99 -3.26 -8.60
CA ASP A 102 -12.41 -2.98 -8.42
C ASP A 102 -12.63 -1.67 -7.66
N ASN A 103 -11.90 -1.45 -6.57
CA ASN A 103 -11.95 -0.20 -5.83
C ASN A 103 -11.41 0.98 -6.63
N MET A 104 -10.41 0.76 -7.50
CA MET A 104 -9.98 1.79 -8.45
C MET A 104 -11.10 2.13 -9.46
N ALA A 105 -11.82 1.13 -9.97
CA ALA A 105 -12.97 1.38 -10.84
C ALA A 105 -14.09 2.19 -10.13
N LYS A 106 -14.35 1.90 -8.84
CA LYS A 106 -15.30 2.66 -8.02
C LYS A 106 -14.82 4.10 -7.75
N LEU A 107 -13.52 4.30 -7.56
CA LEU A 107 -12.92 5.62 -7.45
C LEU A 107 -13.05 6.42 -8.75
N VAL A 108 -12.80 5.78 -9.90
CA VAL A 108 -12.91 6.42 -11.22
C VAL A 108 -14.37 6.78 -11.54
N SER A 109 -15.30 5.89 -11.23
CA SER A 109 -16.75 6.12 -11.43
C SER A 109 -17.42 6.93 -10.32
N ASP A 110 -16.65 7.53 -9.41
CA ASP A 110 -17.11 8.37 -8.30
C ASP A 110 -18.10 7.70 -7.32
N GLN A 111 -18.12 6.36 -7.28
CA GLN A 111 -18.87 5.60 -6.28
C GLN A 111 -18.26 5.73 -4.87
N CYS A 112 -16.96 5.98 -4.80
CA CYS A 112 -16.24 6.41 -3.61
C CYS A 112 -15.20 7.47 -3.96
N GLN A 113 -14.80 8.26 -2.97
CA GLN A 113 -13.87 9.38 -3.14
C GLN A 113 -12.47 9.06 -2.61
N ILE A 114 -12.36 8.06 -1.74
CA ILE A 114 -11.08 7.57 -1.22
C ILE A 114 -11.03 6.05 -1.40
N THR A 115 -9.91 5.56 -1.91
CA THR A 115 -9.52 4.15 -1.82
C THR A 115 -8.05 4.04 -1.41
N PHE A 116 -7.59 2.83 -1.13
CA PHE A 116 -6.25 2.54 -0.66
C PHE A 116 -5.57 1.49 -1.54
N GLY A 117 -4.25 1.55 -1.63
CA GLY A 117 -3.47 0.52 -2.32
C GLY A 117 -1.98 0.59 -2.01
N TYR A 118 -1.26 -0.44 -2.42
CA TYR A 118 0.20 -0.41 -2.43
C TYR A 118 0.72 0.59 -3.47
N ASN A 119 1.98 1.00 -3.34
CA ASN A 119 2.61 2.05 -4.15
C ASN A 119 2.33 1.97 -5.66
N ASP A 120 2.31 0.76 -6.21
CA ASP A 120 2.24 0.50 -7.65
C ASP A 120 0.81 0.29 -8.18
N VAL A 121 -0.23 0.40 -7.34
CA VAL A 121 -1.60 0.09 -7.78
C VAL A 121 -2.09 0.96 -8.95
N ARG A 122 -1.56 2.21 -9.07
CA ARG A 122 -1.83 3.07 -10.23
C ARG A 122 -1.22 2.48 -11.50
N SER A 123 0.02 2.00 -11.43
CA SER A 123 0.72 1.36 -12.55
C SER A 123 -0.03 0.13 -13.06
N ASP A 124 -0.62 -0.65 -12.17
CA ASP A 124 -1.38 -1.85 -12.54
C ASP A 124 -2.64 -1.55 -13.35
N VAL A 125 -3.20 -0.35 -13.21
CA VAL A 125 -4.37 0.11 -13.98
C VAL A 125 -4.00 1.05 -15.13
N ASP A 126 -2.75 1.51 -15.23
CA ASP A 126 -2.24 2.44 -16.26
C ASP A 126 -1.95 1.72 -17.59
N THR A 127 -2.88 0.88 -18.04
CA THR A 127 -2.82 0.22 -19.34
C THR A 127 -3.97 0.71 -20.19
N THR A 128 -3.79 0.81 -21.52
CA THR A 128 -4.87 1.22 -22.42
C THR A 128 -6.13 0.37 -22.25
N ALA A 129 -5.97 -0.94 -22.06
CA ALA A 129 -7.08 -1.87 -21.87
C ALA A 129 -7.89 -1.59 -20.60
N ILE A 130 -7.26 -1.11 -19.52
CA ILE A 130 -7.94 -0.82 -18.26
C ILE A 130 -8.34 0.66 -18.23
N TRP A 131 -7.39 1.58 -18.31
CA TRP A 131 -7.62 3.01 -18.13
C TRP A 131 -8.52 3.61 -19.22
N ASN A 132 -8.21 3.37 -20.49
CA ASN A 132 -8.98 3.96 -21.59
C ASN A 132 -10.18 3.08 -21.95
N ASP A 133 -9.97 1.79 -22.21
CA ASP A 133 -11.04 0.94 -22.75
C ASP A 133 -12.06 0.51 -21.69
N THR A 134 -11.62 0.19 -20.47
CA THR A 134 -12.52 -0.27 -19.40
C THR A 134 -13.09 0.88 -18.59
N TYR A 135 -12.26 1.84 -18.17
CA TYR A 135 -12.71 2.97 -17.36
C TYR A 135 -13.22 4.15 -18.19
N GLY A 136 -12.94 4.20 -19.50
CA GLY A 136 -13.41 5.27 -20.38
C GLY A 136 -12.72 6.61 -20.12
N MET A 137 -11.54 6.61 -19.49
CA MET A 137 -10.81 7.82 -19.15
C MET A 137 -9.91 8.25 -20.30
N ASP A 138 -9.84 9.55 -20.53
CA ASP A 138 -8.81 10.16 -21.38
C ASP A 138 -7.50 10.33 -20.59
N GLY A 139 -6.38 10.58 -21.27
CA GLY A 139 -5.08 10.79 -20.62
C GLY A 139 -4.55 9.53 -19.91
N THR A 140 -3.82 9.73 -18.81
CA THR A 140 -3.19 8.67 -18.02
C THR A 140 -3.74 8.61 -16.60
N VAL A 141 -3.53 7.51 -15.88
CA VAL A 141 -3.95 7.41 -14.47
C VAL A 141 -3.35 8.54 -13.62
N TRP A 142 -2.15 8.99 -13.95
CA TRP A 142 -1.38 9.99 -13.20
C TRP A 142 -1.98 11.38 -13.29
N ASP A 143 -2.74 11.67 -14.35
CA ASP A 143 -3.42 12.94 -14.51
C ASP A 143 -4.57 13.10 -13.50
N TYR A 144 -5.22 11.99 -13.12
CA TYR A 144 -6.47 12.00 -12.35
C TYR A 144 -6.33 11.45 -10.93
N ILE A 145 -5.59 10.36 -10.75
CA ILE A 145 -5.53 9.65 -9.48
C ILE A 145 -4.35 10.16 -8.65
N LYS A 146 -4.67 10.85 -7.55
CA LYS A 146 -3.70 11.52 -6.68
C LYS A 146 -3.66 10.89 -5.30
N VAL A 147 -2.47 10.94 -4.70
CA VAL A 147 -2.20 10.50 -3.34
C VAL A 147 -2.41 11.69 -2.40
N ILE A 148 -3.18 11.49 -1.33
CA ILE A 148 -3.48 12.52 -0.32
C ILE A 148 -2.93 12.19 1.07
N ALA A 149 -2.54 10.93 1.30
CA ALA A 149 -1.92 10.48 2.53
C ALA A 149 -1.08 9.22 2.28
N VAL A 150 -0.08 9.02 3.13
CA VAL A 150 0.86 7.90 3.11
C VAL A 150 0.84 7.22 4.47
N GLY A 151 0.58 5.92 4.49
CA GLY A 151 0.65 5.08 5.68
C GLY A 151 2.10 4.79 6.10
N ASP A 152 2.25 4.22 7.29
CA ASP A 152 3.58 3.77 7.76
C ASP A 152 4.15 2.64 6.89
N PRO A 153 5.47 2.38 6.92
CA PRO A 153 6.09 1.30 6.16
C PRO A 153 5.49 -0.06 6.49
N ILE A 154 5.16 -0.82 5.46
CA ILE A 154 4.69 -2.20 5.52
C ILE A 154 5.83 -3.09 5.05
N MET A 155 6.31 -3.98 5.91
CA MET A 155 7.35 -4.94 5.51
C MET A 155 6.88 -5.79 4.34
N ASN A 156 7.77 -5.99 3.36
CA ASN A 156 7.54 -6.95 2.28
C ASN A 156 7.48 -8.38 2.81
N ASP A 157 7.06 -9.30 1.93
CA ASP A 157 6.90 -10.72 2.23
C ASP A 157 8.13 -11.28 2.95
N THR A 158 7.86 -11.91 4.10
CA THR A 158 8.89 -12.36 5.03
C THR A 158 8.91 -13.87 5.13
N ILE A 159 10.11 -14.46 5.00
CA ILE A 159 10.33 -15.86 5.33
C ILE A 159 10.50 -15.98 6.84
N SER A 160 9.51 -16.57 7.50
CA SER A 160 9.50 -16.77 8.95
C SER A 160 9.76 -18.23 9.31
N VAL A 161 10.58 -18.47 10.33
CA VAL A 161 10.86 -19.80 10.88
C VAL A 161 10.23 -19.96 12.25
N SER A 162 9.82 -21.18 12.60
CA SER A 162 9.21 -21.47 13.90
C SER A 162 10.21 -21.31 15.04
N THR A 163 9.82 -20.54 16.06
CA THR A 163 10.58 -20.41 17.32
C THR A 163 10.30 -21.53 18.31
N ALA A 164 9.24 -22.33 18.09
CA ALA A 164 8.81 -23.41 18.98
C ALA A 164 9.33 -24.79 18.56
N SER A 165 9.85 -24.92 17.34
CA SER A 165 10.34 -26.20 16.82
C SER A 165 11.75 -26.48 17.31
N GLU A 166 11.95 -27.57 18.06
CA GLU A 166 13.29 -28.04 18.45
C GLU A 166 14.17 -28.41 17.25
N LYS A 167 13.57 -28.67 16.08
CA LYS A 167 14.30 -28.94 14.83
C LYS A 167 14.85 -27.67 14.18
N MET A 168 14.33 -26.49 14.56
CA MET A 168 14.82 -25.21 14.06
C MET A 168 16.03 -24.76 14.89
N THR A 169 17.18 -25.42 14.66
CA THR A 169 18.42 -25.08 15.36
C THR A 169 18.99 -23.75 14.83
N PRO A 170 19.85 -23.07 15.60
CA PRO A 170 20.54 -21.86 15.13
C PRO A 170 21.28 -22.08 13.81
N GLU A 171 21.92 -23.24 13.65
CA GLU A 171 22.66 -23.60 12.44
C GLU A 171 21.73 -23.76 11.24
N LEU A 172 20.57 -24.40 11.42
CA LEU A 172 19.57 -24.54 10.36
C LEU A 172 18.99 -23.17 9.98
N LYS A 173 18.72 -22.31 10.96
CA LYS A 173 18.26 -20.94 10.71
C LYS A 173 19.26 -20.17 9.85
N THR A 174 20.55 -20.19 10.22
CA THR A 174 21.61 -19.53 9.46
C THR A 174 21.72 -20.11 8.04
N ALA A 175 21.73 -21.44 7.90
CA ALA A 175 21.81 -22.10 6.60
C ALA A 175 20.61 -21.74 5.69
N LEU A 176 19.40 -21.60 6.24
CA LEU A 176 18.24 -21.14 5.48
C LEU A 176 18.39 -19.69 5.04
N GLN A 177 18.87 -18.80 5.92
CA GLN A 177 19.11 -17.40 5.58
C GLN A 177 20.11 -17.28 4.43
N GLU A 178 21.25 -17.96 4.54
CA GLU A 178 22.30 -18.00 3.51
C GLU A 178 21.75 -18.55 2.19
N ALA A 179 21.03 -19.67 2.21
CA ALA A 179 20.49 -20.27 0.99
C ALA A 179 19.54 -19.34 0.22
N PHE A 180 18.64 -18.63 0.88
CA PHE A 180 17.76 -17.66 0.21
C PHE A 180 18.52 -16.45 -0.31
N MET A 181 19.48 -15.93 0.46
CA MET A 181 20.32 -14.82 0.03
C MET A 181 21.17 -15.19 -1.20
N GLU A 182 21.70 -16.41 -1.25
CA GLU A 182 22.50 -16.93 -2.36
C GLU A 182 21.66 -17.21 -3.62
N ILE A 183 20.40 -17.65 -3.45
CA ILE A 183 19.48 -17.84 -4.59
C ILE A 183 19.34 -16.56 -5.42
N ALA A 184 19.36 -15.40 -4.78
CA ALA A 184 19.19 -14.13 -5.48
C ALA A 184 20.49 -13.60 -6.13
N GLN A 185 21.61 -14.32 -6.00
CA GLN A 185 22.92 -13.91 -6.55
C GLN A 185 23.21 -14.51 -7.93
N THR A 186 22.38 -15.44 -8.42
CA THR A 186 22.53 -16.05 -9.75
C THR A 186 21.30 -15.76 -10.61
N GLU A 187 21.46 -15.71 -11.93
CA GLU A 187 20.34 -15.53 -12.87
C GLU A 187 19.31 -16.66 -12.73
N GLU A 188 19.79 -17.91 -12.60
CA GLU A 188 18.96 -19.09 -12.41
C GLU A 188 18.17 -19.03 -11.12
N GLY A 189 18.81 -18.65 -10.01
CA GLY A 189 18.13 -18.52 -8.73
C GLY A 189 17.16 -17.33 -8.69
N LEU A 190 17.50 -16.18 -9.28
CA LEU A 190 16.56 -15.07 -9.46
C LEU A 190 15.33 -15.48 -10.28
N ALA A 191 15.51 -16.30 -11.33
CA ALA A 191 14.39 -16.81 -12.12
C ALA A 191 13.42 -17.67 -11.28
N THR A 192 13.90 -18.37 -10.24
CA THR A 192 13.03 -19.16 -9.34
C THR A 192 12.12 -18.31 -8.46
N VAL A 193 12.53 -17.08 -8.15
CA VAL A 193 11.78 -16.16 -7.27
C VAL A 193 11.11 -15.01 -8.03
N ALA A 194 11.40 -14.86 -9.32
CA ALA A 194 10.81 -13.86 -10.21
C ALA A 194 9.27 -13.85 -10.24
N PRO A 195 8.54 -15.00 -10.14
CA PRO A 195 7.07 -14.97 -10.07
C PRO A 195 6.52 -14.17 -8.87
N TYR A 196 7.30 -14.00 -7.81
CA TYR A 196 6.96 -13.20 -6.63
C TYR A 196 7.52 -11.78 -6.72
N SER A 197 8.12 -11.40 -7.84
CA SER A 197 8.78 -10.10 -8.05
C SER A 197 9.95 -9.80 -7.09
N HIS A 198 10.44 -10.80 -6.36
CA HIS A 198 11.56 -10.65 -5.45
C HIS A 198 12.85 -10.35 -6.21
N LYS A 199 13.62 -9.38 -5.70
CA LYS A 199 14.97 -9.04 -6.17
C LYS A 199 16.08 -9.55 -5.24
N GLY A 200 15.66 -10.27 -4.20
CA GLY A 200 16.49 -11.01 -3.27
C GLY A 200 16.06 -10.80 -1.82
N TYR A 201 16.95 -11.14 -0.91
CA TYR A 201 16.63 -11.34 0.50
C TYR A 201 17.68 -10.72 1.40
N ILE A 202 17.22 -10.20 2.55
CA ILE A 202 18.07 -9.72 3.63
C ILE A 202 17.61 -10.32 4.96
N ILE A 203 18.49 -10.27 5.96
CA ILE A 203 18.14 -10.66 7.32
C ILE A 203 17.27 -9.55 7.94
N GLY A 204 16.04 -9.90 8.30
CA GLY A 204 15.14 -9.04 9.07
C GLY A 204 15.47 -9.03 10.56
N SER A 205 15.13 -7.93 11.22
CA SER A 205 15.20 -7.74 12.67
C SER A 205 13.80 -7.73 13.28
N ASP A 206 13.67 -8.11 14.55
CA ASP A 206 12.36 -8.08 15.23
C ASP A 206 11.74 -6.67 15.28
N SER A 207 12.57 -5.63 15.43
CA SER A 207 12.13 -4.23 15.42
C SER A 207 11.51 -3.80 14.09
N ASP A 208 11.83 -4.47 12.98
CA ASP A 208 11.25 -4.13 11.67
C ASP A 208 9.72 -4.36 11.64
N TYR A 209 9.20 -5.15 12.59
CA TYR A 209 7.78 -5.48 12.71
C TYR A 209 7.05 -4.71 13.81
N ASP A 210 7.66 -3.69 14.44
CA ASP A 210 7.01 -2.87 15.47
C ASP A 210 5.73 -2.20 14.96
N THR A 211 5.79 -1.60 13.77
CA THR A 211 4.61 -0.99 13.13
C THR A 211 3.53 -2.03 12.82
N THR A 212 3.92 -3.22 12.39
CA THR A 212 2.97 -4.33 12.15
C THR A 212 2.30 -4.77 13.45
N ARG A 213 3.04 -4.84 14.56
CA ARG A 213 2.47 -5.11 15.89
C ARG A 213 1.48 -4.04 16.31
N ALA A 214 1.83 -2.76 16.15
CA ALA A 214 0.93 -1.65 16.45
C ALA A 214 -0.36 -1.71 15.62
N ALA A 215 -0.25 -1.97 14.31
CA ALA A 215 -1.39 -2.09 13.41
C ALA A 215 -2.31 -3.27 13.79
N ASN A 216 -1.74 -4.43 14.08
CA ASN A 216 -2.49 -5.62 14.49
C ASN A 216 -3.15 -5.46 15.87
N ALA A 217 -2.54 -4.70 16.79
CA ALA A 217 -3.10 -4.43 18.11
C ALA A 217 -4.43 -3.66 18.04
N LEU A 218 -4.68 -2.90 16.96
CA LEU A 218 -5.96 -2.19 16.75
C LEU A 218 -7.15 -3.14 16.59
N PHE A 219 -6.90 -4.37 16.14
CA PHE A 219 -7.94 -5.36 15.81
C PHE A 219 -7.87 -6.62 16.67
N SER A 220 -6.84 -6.73 17.51
CA SER A 220 -6.69 -7.82 18.48
C SER A 220 -7.60 -7.54 19.67
N LYS A 221 -8.51 -8.47 19.97
CA LYS A 221 -9.36 -8.43 21.18
C LYS A 221 -8.65 -9.03 22.38
#